data_AF-A0A7C3SNY6-F1
#
_entry.id   AF-A0A7C3SNY6-F1
#
_cell.length_a   1.000
_cell.length_b   1.000
_cell.length_c   1.000
_cell.angle_alpha   90.00
_cell.angle_beta   90.00
_cell.angle_gamma   90.00
#
_symmetry.space_group_name_H-M   'P 1'
#
loop_
_entity.id
_entity.type
_entity.pdbx_description
1 polymer ?
#
loop_
_entity_poly.entity_id
_entity_poly.type
_entity_poly.pdbx_seq_one_letter_code
_entity_poly.pdbx_strand_id
1 'polypeptide(L)'
;MEDLLKQLSVVLNAIETGIREKRFPETIRLYVQQLDRRIREFLTAVEVSIQENTIQTPISPSSRSALYNLRKAYYATLSRLVKEAKVDRNRSLEEWKRAVSRIIEEYDRRGLSETPSKIILSYEIREEGGTRYIALREARIFYFELEGILKVDVSPSELSAQPSQPT
;
A
#
# COMPACT_ATOMS: atom_id res chain seq x y z
N MET A 1 5.55 -0.39 20.42
CA MET A 1 5.55 0.01 18.99
C MET A 1 5.97 1.47 18.85
N GLU A 2 5.36 2.40 19.60
CA GLU A 2 5.72 3.82 19.60
C GLU A 2 7.21 4.08 19.90
N ASP A 3 7.79 3.41 20.90
CA ASP A 3 9.22 3.55 21.21
C ASP A 3 10.15 3.13 20.06
N LEU A 4 9.79 2.07 19.33
CA LEU A 4 10.54 1.61 18.18
C LEU A 4 10.49 2.64 17.04
N LEU A 5 9.30 3.20 16.77
CA LEU A 5 9.13 4.26 15.78
C LEU A 5 9.97 5.48 16.13
N LYS A 6 9.94 5.90 17.40
CA LYS A 6 10.73 7.03 17.90
C LYS A 6 12.24 6.79 17.74
N GLN A 7 12.72 5.60 18.06
CA GLN A 7 14.13 5.24 17.87
C GLN A 7 14.54 5.25 16.39
N LEU A 8 13.71 4.71 15.50
CA LEU A 8 13.98 4.74 14.06
C LEU A 8 13.98 6.17 13.49
N SER A 9 13.10 7.05 13.96
CA SER A 9 13.14 8.48 13.61
C SER A 9 14.43 9.17 14.04
N VAL A 10 14.96 8.83 15.23
CA VAL A 10 16.26 9.35 15.69
C VAL A 10 17.39 8.88 14.78
N VAL A 11 17.39 7.59 14.38
CA VAL A 11 18.37 7.04 13.46
C VAL A 11 18.31 7.72 12.09
N LEU A 12 17.12 7.94 11.54
CA LEU A 12 16.94 8.68 10.27
C LEU A 12 17.51 10.10 10.36
N ASN A 13 17.21 10.84 11.43
CA ASN A 13 17.74 12.19 11.63
C ASN A 13 19.28 12.20 11.70
N ALA A 14 19.88 11.20 12.35
CA ALA A 14 21.33 11.06 12.42
C ALA A 14 21.94 10.77 11.03
N ILE A 15 21.29 9.91 10.24
CA ILE A 15 21.70 9.59 8.87
C ILE A 15 21.58 10.83 7.97
N GLU A 16 20.44 11.52 7.96
CA GLU A 16 20.24 12.74 7.17
C GLU A 16 21.29 13.81 7.51
N THR A 17 21.50 14.06 8.81
CA THR A 17 22.49 15.03 9.28
C THR A 17 23.90 14.64 8.84
N GLY A 18 24.27 13.36 9.00
CA GLY A 18 25.58 12.87 8.59
C GLY A 18 25.81 12.91 7.08
N ILE A 19 24.77 12.69 6.27
CA ILE A 19 24.83 12.84 4.80
C ILE A 19 25.03 14.32 4.44
N ARG A 20 24.19 15.21 4.97
CA ARG A 20 24.23 16.66 4.70
C ARG A 20 25.58 17.28 5.06
N GLU A 21 26.13 16.86 6.20
CA GLU A 21 27.39 17.37 6.73
C GLU A 21 28.62 16.59 6.24
N LYS A 22 28.44 15.65 5.30
CA LYS A 22 29.51 14.81 4.74
C LYS A 22 30.34 14.07 5.81
N ARG A 23 29.72 13.72 6.94
CA ARG A 23 30.37 12.97 8.05
C ARG A 23 30.64 11.51 7.70
N PHE A 24 29.98 10.98 6.67
CA PHE A 24 30.21 9.62 6.18
C PHE A 24 31.27 9.60 5.07
N PRO A 25 32.28 8.71 5.17
CA PRO A 25 33.20 8.41 4.08
C PRO A 25 32.46 8.07 2.78
N GLU A 26 33.03 8.47 1.64
CA GLU A 26 32.37 8.27 0.34
C GLU A 26 32.12 6.80 0.01
N THR A 27 33.04 5.92 0.44
CA THR A 27 32.96 4.47 0.26
C THR A 27 31.72 3.84 0.90
N ILE A 28 31.21 4.42 1.99
CA ILE A 28 30.03 3.90 2.69
C ILE A 28 28.75 4.70 2.41
N ARG A 29 28.84 5.84 1.73
CA ARG A 29 27.72 6.77 1.53
C ARG A 29 26.53 6.09 0.82
N LEU A 30 26.80 5.24 -0.18
CA LEU A 30 25.76 4.49 -0.88
C LEU A 30 25.00 3.54 0.05
N TYR A 31 25.71 2.80 0.91
CA TYR A 31 25.09 1.88 1.87
C TYR A 31 24.25 2.64 2.90
N VAL A 32 24.73 3.79 3.36
CA VAL A 32 23.99 4.66 4.29
C VAL A 32 22.71 5.21 3.64
N GLN A 33 22.77 5.61 2.36
CA GLN A 33 21.58 6.04 1.60
C GLN A 33 20.58 4.89 1.39
N GLN A 34 21.05 3.68 1.12
CA GLN A 34 20.19 2.50 1.01
C GLN A 34 19.51 2.18 2.35
N LEU A 35 20.25 2.31 3.47
CA LEU A 35 19.70 2.11 4.81
C LEU A 35 18.61 3.16 5.12
N ASP A 36 18.87 4.44 4.84
CA ASP A 36 17.88 5.52 4.97
C ASP A 36 16.58 5.18 4.22
N ARG A 37 16.69 4.83 2.94
CA ARG A 37 15.55 4.45 2.11
C ARG A 37 14.78 3.27 2.70
N ARG A 38 15.46 2.20 3.11
CA ARG A 38 14.83 1.00 3.68
C ARG A 38 14.12 1.29 5.01
N ILE A 39 14.72 2.11 5.87
CA ILE A 39 14.08 2.51 7.13
C ILE A 39 12.80 3.33 6.84
N ARG A 40 12.83 4.24 5.86
CA ARG A 40 11.62 5.01 5.46
C ARG A 40 10.53 4.11 4.88
N GLU A 41 10.89 3.17 4.02
CA GLU A 41 9.95 2.18 3.45
C GLU A 41 9.31 1.35 4.58
N PHE A 42 10.11 0.91 5.56
CA PHE A 42 9.61 0.19 6.72
C PHE A 42 8.68 1.04 7.59
N LEU A 43 9.07 2.27 7.93
CA LEU A 43 8.23 3.18 8.72
C LEU A 43 6.90 3.44 8.03
N THR A 44 6.92 3.68 6.72
CA THR A 44 5.70 3.85 5.91
C THR A 44 4.78 2.64 5.99
N ALA A 45 5.35 1.42 5.92
CA ALA A 45 4.58 0.19 6.04
C ALA A 45 3.97 0.01 7.44
N VAL A 46 4.71 0.37 8.49
CA VAL A 46 4.21 0.31 9.88
C VAL A 46 3.12 1.35 10.12
N GLU A 47 3.32 2.60 9.72
CA GLU A 47 2.32 3.68 9.81
C GLU A 47 1.00 3.27 9.16
N VAL A 48 1.08 2.68 7.97
CA VAL A 48 -0.09 2.12 7.28
C VAL A 48 -0.79 1.03 8.07
N SER A 49 -0.02 0.18 8.76
CA SER A 49 -0.55 -0.98 9.48
C SER A 49 -1.23 -0.61 10.79
N ILE A 50 -0.85 0.53 11.39
CA ILE A 50 -1.42 1.04 12.64
C ILE A 50 -2.54 2.06 12.42
N GLN A 51 -2.74 2.54 11.19
CA GLN A 51 -3.80 3.52 10.90
C GLN A 51 -5.18 2.91 11.13
N GLU A 52 -5.89 3.49 12.10
CA GLU A 52 -7.32 3.28 12.27
C GLU A 52 -8.07 3.86 11.07
N ASN A 53 -9.22 3.26 10.72
CA ASN A 53 -10.09 3.74 9.64
C ASN A 53 -9.39 3.81 8.26
N THR A 54 -8.96 2.66 7.76
CA THR A 54 -8.45 2.51 6.39
C THR A 54 -9.37 1.64 5.53
N ILE A 55 -9.39 1.93 4.23
CA ILE A 55 -10.02 1.10 3.20
C ILE A 55 -8.89 0.60 2.30
N GLN A 56 -8.68 -0.71 2.32
CA GLN A 56 -7.53 -1.33 1.64
C GLN A 56 -7.98 -2.27 0.53
N THR A 57 -7.26 -2.23 -0.59
CA THR A 57 -7.42 -3.22 -1.65
C THR A 57 -6.49 -4.42 -1.43
N PRO A 58 -6.79 -5.59 -2.02
CA PRO A 58 -5.74 -6.57 -2.28
C PRO A 58 -4.72 -6.01 -3.28
N ILE A 59 -3.58 -6.70 -3.41
CA ILE A 59 -2.68 -6.46 -4.55
C ILE A 59 -3.45 -6.83 -5.82
N SER A 60 -3.54 -5.87 -6.73
CA SER A 60 -4.27 -5.97 -7.97
C SER A 60 -3.28 -5.95 -9.14
N PRO A 61 -3.55 -6.65 -10.25
CA PRO A 61 -2.61 -6.75 -11.37
C PRO A 61 -2.46 -5.44 -12.16
N SER A 62 -3.37 -4.48 -11.99
CA SER A 62 -3.35 -3.18 -12.68
C SER A 62 -4.08 -2.09 -11.88
N SER A 63 -3.89 -0.82 -12.26
CA SER A 63 -4.56 0.31 -11.62
C SER A 63 -6.09 0.22 -11.72
N ARG A 64 -6.61 -0.24 -12.87
CA ARG A 64 -8.05 -0.46 -13.10
C ARG A 64 -8.62 -1.48 -12.11
N SER A 65 -7.89 -2.58 -11.92
CA SER A 65 -8.28 -3.64 -10.99
C SER A 65 -8.23 -3.15 -9.54
N ALA A 66 -7.20 -2.36 -9.19
CA ALA A 66 -7.07 -1.74 -7.88
C ALA A 66 -8.23 -0.80 -7.59
N LEU A 67 -8.57 0.10 -8.53
CA LEU A 67 -9.69 1.04 -8.41
C LEU A 67 -11.04 0.34 -8.30
N TYR A 68 -11.25 -0.75 -9.06
CA TYR A 68 -12.46 -1.56 -8.96
C TYR A 68 -12.62 -2.19 -7.57
N ASN A 69 -11.54 -2.76 -7.03
CA ASN A 69 -11.52 -3.31 -5.69
C ASN A 69 -11.68 -2.22 -4.61
N LEU A 70 -11.06 -1.07 -4.79
CA LEU A 70 -11.20 0.08 -3.89
C LEU A 70 -12.65 0.55 -3.84
N ARG A 71 -13.32 0.64 -5.00
CA ARG A 71 -14.74 0.98 -5.09
C ARG A 71 -15.58 0.01 -4.26
N LYS A 72 -15.40 -1.31 -4.44
CA LYS A 72 -16.15 -2.31 -3.65
C LYS A 72 -15.95 -2.13 -2.15
N ALA A 73 -14.70 -2.00 -1.72
CA ALA A 73 -14.35 -1.82 -0.31
C ALA A 73 -14.93 -0.52 0.25
N TYR A 74 -14.93 0.56 -0.54
CA TYR A 74 -15.54 1.83 -0.17
C TYR A 74 -17.05 1.72 0.02
N TYR A 75 -17.79 1.13 -0.92
CA TYR A 75 -19.24 1.01 -0.79
C TYR A 75 -19.66 0.09 0.37
N ALA A 76 -18.88 -0.96 0.66
CA ALA A 76 -19.08 -1.78 1.84
C ALA A 76 -18.90 -0.96 3.14
N THR A 77 -17.82 -0.18 3.21
CA THR A 77 -17.51 0.71 4.34
C THR A 77 -18.59 1.77 4.53
N LEU A 78 -19.00 2.43 3.44
CA LEU A 78 -20.06 3.44 3.45
C LEU A 78 -21.38 2.84 3.94
N SER A 79 -21.76 1.66 3.43
CA SER A 79 -23.01 0.99 3.83
C SER A 79 -23.03 0.64 5.32
N ARG A 80 -21.88 0.26 5.88
CA ARG A 80 -21.69 0.02 7.32
C ARG A 80 -21.80 1.32 8.12
N LEU A 81 -21.04 2.36 7.75
CA LEU A 81 -20.97 3.62 8.49
C LEU A 81 -22.26 4.43 8.45
N VAL A 82 -23.07 4.30 7.39
CA VAL A 82 -24.43 4.88 7.35
C VAL A 82 -25.29 4.32 8.49
N LYS A 83 -25.12 3.03 8.83
CA LYS A 83 -25.89 2.39 9.91
C LYS A 83 -25.32 2.71 11.29
N GLU A 84 -24.00 2.56 11.43
CA GLU A 84 -23.28 2.64 12.72
C GLU A 84 -23.02 4.08 13.17
N ALA A 85 -22.51 4.91 12.27
CA ALA A 85 -22.07 6.27 12.58
C ALA A 85 -22.99 7.37 12.03
N LYS A 86 -24.10 6.98 11.39
CA LYS A 86 -25.09 7.88 10.79
C LYS A 86 -24.48 8.90 9.83
N VAL A 87 -23.46 8.48 9.08
CA VAL A 87 -22.85 9.35 8.06
C VAL A 87 -23.84 9.58 6.91
N ASP A 88 -23.84 10.79 6.38
CA ASP A 88 -24.58 11.16 5.18
C ASP A 88 -23.96 10.49 3.96
N ARG A 89 -24.81 9.75 3.24
CA ARG A 89 -24.40 8.99 2.07
C ARG A 89 -23.98 9.89 0.92
N ASN A 90 -24.74 10.95 0.65
CA ASN A 90 -24.53 11.78 -0.53
C ASN A 90 -23.24 12.58 -0.40
N ARG A 91 -23.03 13.21 0.77
CA ARG A 91 -21.82 13.96 1.08
C ARG A 91 -20.57 13.06 1.05
N SER A 92 -20.66 11.85 1.61
CA SER A 92 -19.57 10.89 1.53
C SER A 92 -19.27 10.45 0.09
N LEU A 93 -20.29 10.34 -0.77
CA LEU A 93 -20.10 10.00 -2.19
C LEU A 93 -19.44 11.13 -2.99
N GLU A 94 -19.66 12.39 -2.62
CA GLU A 94 -18.95 13.53 -3.20
C GLU A 94 -17.45 13.47 -2.90
N GLU A 95 -17.10 13.25 -1.62
CA GLU A 95 -15.71 13.08 -1.19
C GLU A 95 -15.04 11.91 -1.92
N TRP A 96 -15.75 10.79 -2.08
CA TRP A 96 -15.29 9.63 -2.83
C TRP A 96 -14.97 9.96 -4.29
N LYS A 97 -15.87 10.64 -5.01
CA LYS A 97 -15.63 11.01 -6.42
C LYS A 97 -14.37 11.85 -6.55
N ARG A 98 -14.21 12.85 -5.67
CA ARG A 98 -13.04 13.73 -5.64
C ARG A 98 -11.74 12.94 -5.40
N ALA A 99 -11.74 12.03 -4.42
CA ALA A 99 -10.56 11.23 -4.11
C ALA A 99 -10.19 10.28 -5.26
N VAL A 100 -11.17 9.59 -5.85
CA VAL A 100 -10.94 8.66 -6.96
C VAL A 100 -10.38 9.37 -8.18
N SER A 101 -10.91 10.55 -8.54
CA SER A 101 -10.37 11.35 -9.64
C SER A 101 -8.88 11.65 -9.43
N ARG A 102 -8.49 12.07 -8.22
CA ARG A 102 -7.08 12.36 -7.92
C ARG A 102 -6.19 11.11 -7.97
N ILE A 103 -6.70 9.95 -7.54
CA ILE A 103 -5.97 8.68 -7.62
C ILE A 103 -5.74 8.29 -9.08
N ILE A 104 -6.77 8.40 -9.93
CA ILE A 104 -6.66 8.12 -11.37
C ILE A 104 -5.62 9.05 -12.02
N GLU A 105 -5.72 10.35 -11.75
CA GLU A 105 -4.77 11.34 -12.26
C GLU A 105 -3.32 11.02 -11.86
N GLU A 106 -3.07 10.52 -10.64
CA GLU A 106 -1.73 10.15 -10.21
C GLU A 106 -1.22 8.89 -10.91
N TYR A 107 -2.08 7.87 -11.10
CA TYR A 107 -1.70 6.68 -11.90
C TYR A 107 -1.30 7.06 -13.32
N ASP A 108 -2.12 7.89 -13.98
CA ASP A 108 -1.89 8.31 -15.36
C ASP A 108 -0.63 9.17 -15.47
N ARG A 109 -0.45 10.14 -14.57
CA ARG A 109 0.74 11.01 -14.51
C ARG A 109 2.04 10.22 -14.36
N ARG A 110 2.01 9.11 -13.61
CA ARG A 110 3.19 8.28 -13.32
C ARG A 110 3.38 7.15 -14.32
N GLY A 111 2.45 6.93 -15.26
CA GLY A 111 2.50 5.82 -16.20
C GLY A 111 2.35 4.44 -15.54
N LEU A 112 1.63 4.36 -14.42
CA LEU A 112 1.50 3.15 -13.59
C LEU A 112 0.23 2.34 -13.90
N SER A 113 -0.43 2.58 -15.02
CA SER A 113 -1.77 2.05 -15.30
C SER A 113 -1.81 0.52 -15.39
N GLU A 114 -0.74 -0.08 -15.93
CA GLU A 114 -0.59 -1.54 -16.07
C GLU A 114 0.28 -2.15 -14.96
N THR A 115 0.69 -1.35 -13.97
CA THR A 115 1.56 -1.82 -12.88
C THR A 115 0.73 -2.47 -11.77
N PRO A 116 1.11 -3.67 -11.30
CA PRO A 116 0.50 -4.27 -10.13
C PRO A 116 0.55 -3.32 -8.94
N SER A 117 -0.57 -3.13 -8.25
CA SER A 117 -0.65 -2.16 -7.17
C SER A 117 -1.70 -2.48 -6.11
N LYS A 118 -1.48 -1.91 -4.91
CA LYS A 118 -2.40 -1.90 -3.78
C LYS A 118 -2.65 -0.45 -3.37
N ILE A 119 -3.90 -0.12 -3.11
CA ILE A 119 -4.30 1.21 -2.64
C ILE A 119 -4.75 1.09 -1.19
N ILE A 120 -4.28 2.03 -0.37
CA ILE A 120 -4.71 2.20 1.01
C ILE A 120 -5.24 3.61 1.15
N LEU A 121 -6.53 3.72 1.41
CA LEU A 121 -7.25 4.98 1.53
C LEU A 121 -7.63 5.21 2.98
N SER A 122 -7.03 6.22 3.59
CA SER A 122 -7.34 6.64 4.96
C SER A 122 -8.55 7.57 4.97
N TYR A 123 -9.38 7.45 6.01
CA TYR A 123 -10.53 8.31 6.19
C TYR A 123 -10.75 8.64 7.66
N GLU A 124 -11.54 9.67 7.90
CA GLU A 124 -12.13 9.95 9.21
C GLU A 124 -13.60 10.30 9.06
N ILE A 125 -14.31 10.34 10.18
CA ILE A 125 -15.69 10.83 10.22
C ILE A 125 -15.64 12.27 10.70
N ARG A 126 -16.04 13.20 9.82
CA ARG A 126 -16.17 14.63 10.15
C ARG A 126 -17.62 15.00 10.34
N GLU A 127 -17.85 16.09 11.06
CA GLU A 127 -19.17 16.70 11.21
C GLU A 127 -19.10 18.18 10.79
N GLU A 128 -19.95 18.55 9.83
CA GLU A 128 -20.10 19.93 9.37
C GLU A 128 -21.59 20.27 9.35
N GLY A 129 -21.99 21.33 10.07
CA GLY A 129 -23.40 21.75 10.12
C GLY A 129 -24.36 20.66 10.62
N GLY A 130 -23.94 19.83 11.57
CA GLY A 130 -24.73 18.70 12.09
C GLY A 130 -24.79 17.47 11.17
N THR A 131 -24.11 17.51 10.02
CA THR A 131 -24.06 16.40 9.07
C THR A 131 -22.72 15.69 9.20
N ARG A 132 -22.76 14.42 9.62
CA ARG A 132 -21.57 13.56 9.66
C ARG A 132 -21.28 12.98 8.29
N TYR A 133 -20.02 12.90 7.86
CA TYR A 133 -19.64 12.33 6.56
C TYR A 133 -18.25 11.69 6.60
N ILE A 134 -17.98 10.79 5.65
CA ILE A 134 -16.66 10.19 5.47
C ILE A 134 -15.76 11.20 4.76
N ALA A 135 -14.77 11.74 5.46
CA ALA A 135 -13.75 12.60 4.89
C ALA A 135 -12.52 11.78 4.53
N LEU A 136 -12.18 11.72 3.24
CA LEU A 136 -11.03 10.98 2.75
C LEU A 136 -9.77 11.83 2.88
N ARG A 137 -8.71 11.27 3.46
CA ARG A 137 -7.51 12.04 3.82
C ARG A 137 -6.37 11.84 2.85
N GLU A 138 -5.95 10.59 2.71
CA GLU A 138 -4.75 10.25 1.98
C GLU A 138 -4.92 8.89 1.32
N ALA A 139 -4.52 8.80 0.05
CA ALA A 139 -4.37 7.55 -0.67
C ALA A 139 -2.88 7.23 -0.79
N ARG A 140 -2.46 6.09 -0.26
CA ARG A 140 -1.13 5.52 -0.48
C ARG A 140 -1.23 4.45 -1.57
N ILE A 141 -0.46 4.62 -2.63
CA ILE A 141 -0.38 3.67 -3.76
C ILE A 141 0.92 2.91 -3.63
N PHE A 142 0.82 1.63 -3.31
CA PHE A 142 1.93 0.68 -3.39
C PHE A 142 1.91 0.10 -4.79
N TYR A 143 3.02 0.20 -5.51
CA TYR A 143 3.20 -0.43 -6.81
C TYR A 143 4.34 -1.44 -6.72
N PHE A 144 4.24 -2.51 -7.51
CA PHE A 144 5.14 -3.64 -7.43
C PHE A 144 5.74 -3.92 -8.80
N GLU A 145 7.04 -4.20 -8.80
CA GLU A 145 7.76 -4.67 -9.98
C GLU A 145 7.85 -6.19 -9.97
N LEU A 146 8.04 -6.78 -11.15
CA LEU A 146 8.26 -8.21 -11.27
C LEU A 146 9.62 -8.59 -10.68
N GLU A 147 9.60 -9.36 -9.60
CA GLU A 147 10.83 -9.80 -8.91
C GLU A 147 11.54 -10.94 -9.67
N GLY A 148 10.79 -11.80 -10.37
CA GLY A 148 11.34 -12.90 -11.14
C GLY A 148 10.29 -13.79 -11.78
N ILE A 149 10.75 -14.76 -12.55
CA ILE A 149 9.91 -15.77 -13.20
C ILE A 149 10.40 -17.14 -12.76
N LEU A 150 9.51 -17.91 -12.13
CA LEU A 150 9.75 -19.32 -11.82
C LEU A 150 9.04 -20.18 -12.85
N LYS A 151 9.81 -20.96 -13.60
CA LYS A 151 9.26 -22.01 -14.46
C LYS A 151 9.11 -23.28 -13.64
N VAL A 152 7.89 -23.78 -13.54
CA VAL A 152 7.59 -25.08 -12.93
C VAL A 152 7.07 -25.99 -14.03
N ASP A 153 7.65 -27.17 -14.15
CA ASP A 153 7.07 -28.24 -14.97
C ASP A 153 6.00 -28.96 -14.15
N VAL A 154 4.78 -29.00 -14.69
CA VAL A 154 3.62 -29.62 -14.05
C VAL A 154 3.20 -30.92 -14.75
N SER A 155 4.04 -31.41 -15.67
CA SER A 155 3.83 -32.72 -16.29
C SER A 155 3.84 -33.80 -15.19
N PRO A 156 2.87 -34.74 -15.19
CA PRO A 156 2.87 -35.81 -14.22
C PRO A 156 4.16 -36.62 -14.35
N SER A 157 4.93 -36.71 -13.26
CA SER A 157 6.12 -37.55 -13.19
C SER A 157 5.70 -39.00 -13.42
N GLU A 158 6.17 -39.62 -14.50
CA GLU A 158 6.02 -41.06 -14.69
C GLU A 158 6.71 -41.76 -13.52
N LEU A 159 5.89 -42.30 -12.61
CA LEU A 159 6.35 -43.23 -11.58
C LEU A 159 7.10 -44.35 -12.30
N SER A 160 8.39 -44.44 -12.02
CA SER A 160 9.29 -45.48 -12.50
C SER A 160 8.66 -46.86 -12.31
N ALA A 161 8.08 -47.41 -13.37
CA ALA A 161 7.74 -48.82 -13.44
C ALA A 161 9.06 -49.59 -13.38
N GLN A 162 9.36 -50.19 -12.23
CA GLN A 162 10.41 -51.19 -12.16
C GLN A 162 10.01 -52.37 -13.06
N PRO A 163 10.82 -52.77 -14.05
CA PRO A 163 10.53 -53.97 -14.80
C PRO A 163 10.68 -55.18 -13.87
N SER A 164 9.59 -55.91 -13.69
CA SER A 164 9.56 -57.24 -13.08
C SER A 164 10.56 -58.15 -13.79
N GLN A 165 11.55 -58.67 -13.08
CA GLN A 165 12.48 -59.68 -13.58
C GLN A 165 11.72 -61.00 -13.86
N PRO A 166 11.90 -61.63 -15.03
CA PRO A 166 11.42 -62.98 -15.25
C PRO A 166 12.37 -64.01 -14.63
N THR A 167 11.81 -64.96 -13.87
CA THR A 167 12.41 -66.24 -13.45
C THR A 167 12.62 -67.19 -14.60
#